data_AF-A0A0M3IJG5-F1
#
_entry.id   AF-A0A0M3IJG5-F1
#
_cell.length_a   1.000
_cell.length_b   1.000
_cell.length_c   1.000
_cell.angle_alpha   90.00
_cell.angle_beta   90.00
_cell.angle_gamma   90.00
#
_symmetry.space_group_name_H-M   'P 1'
#
loop_
_entity.id
_entity.type
_entity.pdbx_description
1 polymer ?
#
loop_
_entity_poly.entity_id
_entity_poly.type
_entity_poly.pdbx_seq_one_letter_code
_entity_poly.pdbx_strand_id
1 'polypeptide(L)'
;MPSAVTAVLNLSNWLAFLLGTVANILVVYLCFKVRNTEIKTLRRCLASVAVFELVECVDLSAMQAGIQKLNGIPSITLKGIVDCFPIVVAKCFYVIFFAMIILRLLSLPMSFLYRFAMICG
;
A
#
# COMPACT_ATOMS: atom_id res chain seq x y z
N MET A 1 -7.20 3.07 -28.38
CA MET A 1 -8.16 3.54 -27.37
C MET A 1 -7.98 2.68 -26.12
N PRO A 2 -7.82 3.25 -24.92
CA PRO A 2 -7.83 2.45 -23.70
C PRO A 2 -9.17 1.70 -23.65
N SER A 3 -9.13 0.39 -23.40
CA SER A 3 -10.35 -0.38 -23.19
C SER A 3 -11.06 0.15 -21.95
N ALA A 4 -12.39 0.06 -21.89
CA ALA A 4 -13.18 0.50 -20.73
C ALA A 4 -12.62 -0.07 -19.41
N VAL A 5 -12.08 -1.29 -19.45
CA VAL A 5 -11.41 -1.96 -18.34
C VAL A 5 -10.19 -1.18 -17.83
N THR A 6 -9.34 -0.69 -18.73
CA THR A 6 -8.15 0.11 -18.33
C THR A 6 -8.54 1.44 -17.68
N ALA A 7 -9.60 2.10 -18.19
CA ALA A 7 -10.09 3.33 -17.61
C ALA A 7 -10.65 3.13 -16.19
N VAL A 8 -11.44 2.06 -15.98
CA VAL A 8 -11.99 1.71 -14.66
C VAL A 8 -10.88 1.34 -13.69
N LEU A 9 -9.88 0.57 -14.14
CA LEU A 9 -8.75 0.15 -13.31
C LEU A 9 -7.91 1.37 -12.85
N ASN A 10 -7.64 2.30 -13.76
CA ASN A 10 -6.93 3.54 -13.43
C ASN A 10 -7.72 4.38 -12.43
N LEU A 11 -9.03 4.57 -12.64
CA LEU A 11 -9.87 5.33 -11.71
C LEU A 11 -9.90 4.68 -10.32
N SER A 12 -10.03 3.35 -10.27
CA SER A 12 -10.01 2.59 -9.02
C SER A 12 -8.69 2.75 -8.28
N ASN A 13 -7.55 2.71 -8.98
CA ASN A 13 -6.24 2.95 -8.37
C ASN A 13 -6.10 4.37 -7.81
N TRP A 14 -6.59 5.39 -8.53
CA TRP A 14 -6.55 6.78 -8.04
C TRP A 14 -7.43 6.99 -6.81
N LEU A 15 -8.62 6.38 -6.79
CA LEU A 15 -9.50 6.41 -5.62
C LEU A 15 -8.86 5.69 -4.42
N ALA A 16 -8.29 4.51 -4.65
CA ALA A 16 -7.59 3.76 -3.61
C ALA A 16 -6.39 4.54 -3.05
N PHE A 17 -5.63 5.22 -3.91
CA PHE A 17 -4.53 6.08 -3.50
C PHE A 17 -5.00 7.24 -2.61
N LEU A 18 -6.05 7.97 -3.02
CA LEU A 18 -6.61 9.09 -2.26
C LEU A 18 -7.14 8.64 -0.90
N LEU A 19 -7.94 7.57 -0.88
CA LEU A 19 -8.49 7.02 0.36
C LEU A 19 -7.38 6.52 1.29
N GLY A 20 -6.42 5.77 0.75
CA GLY A 20 -5.30 5.21 1.51
C GLY A 20 -4.40 6.28 2.12
N THR A 21 -4.08 7.34 1.35
CA THR A 21 -3.27 8.45 1.86
C THR A 21 -3.99 9.25 2.94
N VAL A 22 -5.24 9.65 2.71
CA VAL A 22 -6.02 10.43 3.69
C VAL A 22 -6.21 9.64 4.98
N ALA A 23 -6.59 8.36 4.89
CA ALA A 23 -6.80 7.51 6.06
C ALA A 23 -5.51 7.34 6.87
N ASN A 24 -4.38 7.06 6.22
CA ASN A 24 -3.13 6.85 6.94
C ASN A 24 -2.54 8.14 7.54
N ILE A 25 -2.67 9.28 6.86
CA ILE A 25 -2.32 10.58 7.44
C ILE A 25 -3.17 10.84 8.70
N LEU A 26 -4.46 10.53 8.66
CA LEU A 26 -5.35 10.68 9.81
C LEU A 26 -4.94 9.76 10.96
N VAL A 27 -4.54 8.52 10.69
CA VAL A 27 -4.05 7.59 11.72
C VAL A 27 -2.79 8.13 12.39
N VAL A 28 -1.82 8.62 11.61
CA VAL A 28 -0.60 9.24 12.14
C VAL A 28 -0.97 10.46 13.01
N TYR A 29 -1.85 11.33 12.52
CA TYR A 29 -2.31 12.50 13.26
C TYR A 29 -2.99 12.12 14.60
N LEU A 30 -3.90 11.15 14.59
CA LEU A 30 -4.60 10.67 15.78
C LEU A 30 -3.65 10.03 16.79
N CYS A 31 -2.63 9.30 16.32
CA CYS A 31 -1.60 8.72 17.19
C CYS A 31 -0.90 9.78 18.05
N PHE A 32 -0.68 10.98 17.52
CA PHE A 32 -0.04 12.07 18.27
C PHE A 32 -1.03 12.95 19.06
N LYS A 33 -2.28 13.11 18.59
CA LYS A 33 -3.28 13.97 19.23
C LYS A 33 -4.01 13.30 20.40
N VAL A 34 -4.27 12.00 20.33
CA VAL A 34 -5.08 11.30 21.33
C VAL A 34 -4.24 11.00 22.59
N ARG A 35 -4.77 11.35 23.77
CA ARG A 35 -4.13 11.16 25.08
C ARG A 35 -4.50 9.83 25.77
N ASN A 36 -5.12 8.89 25.05
CA ASN A 36 -5.44 7.57 25.59
C ASN A 36 -4.15 6.80 25.94
N THR A 37 -4.12 6.22 27.13
CA THR A 37 -3.00 5.44 27.70
C THR A 37 -2.71 4.17 26.91
N GLU A 38 -3.72 3.47 26.39
CA GLU A 38 -3.52 2.28 25.55
C GLU A 38 -2.83 2.63 24.23
N ILE A 39 -3.25 3.73 23.63
CA ILE A 39 -2.68 4.23 22.37
C ILE A 39 -1.25 4.74 22.59
N LYS A 40 -0.89 5.24 23.77
CA LYS A 40 0.48 5.69 24.07
C LYS A 40 1.50 4.56 23.96
N THR A 41 1.18 3.36 24.46
CA THR A 41 2.09 2.21 24.43
C THR A 41 2.34 1.73 23.01
N LEU A 42 1.30 1.71 22.17
CA LEU A 42 1.36 1.23 20.79
C LEU A 42 1.63 2.32 19.74
N ARG A 43 1.73 3.58 20.16
CA ARG A 43 1.81 4.75 19.29
C ARG A 43 2.85 4.61 18.19
N ARG A 44 4.05 4.15 18.56
CA ARG A 44 5.18 3.99 17.63
C ARG A 44 4.90 2.89 16.61
N CYS A 45 4.31 1.79 17.04
CA CYS A 45 3.92 0.69 16.15
C CYS A 45 2.85 1.15 15.16
N LEU A 46 1.75 1.73 15.65
CA LEU A 46 0.67 2.24 14.81
C LEU A 46 1.13 3.32 13.83
N ALA A 47 1.95 4.27 14.29
CA ALA A 47 2.52 5.28 13.42
C ALA A 47 3.45 4.68 12.35
N SER A 48 4.30 3.70 12.71
CA SER A 48 5.18 3.04 11.74
C SER A 48 4.41 2.27 10.68
N VAL A 49 3.36 1.54 11.06
CA VAL A 49 2.48 0.82 10.13
C VAL A 49 1.80 1.79 9.17
N ALA A 50 1.23 2.89 9.69
CA ALA A 50 0.59 3.89 8.85
C ALA A 50 1.58 4.56 7.88
N VAL A 51 2.83 4.77 8.29
CA VAL A 51 3.90 5.26 7.39
C VAL A 51 4.24 4.23 6.31
N PHE A 52 4.34 2.94 6.66
CA PHE A 52 4.55 1.89 5.66
C PHE A 52 3.41 1.79 4.65
N GLU A 53 2.16 1.91 5.10
CA GLU A 53 1.00 1.95 4.21
C GLU A 53 0.98 3.19 3.31
N LEU A 54 1.48 4.34 3.79
CA LEU A 54 1.67 5.53 2.93
C LEU A 54 2.70 5.28 1.83
N VAL A 55 3.82 4.65 2.17
CA VAL A 55 4.85 4.28 1.19
C VAL A 55 4.29 3.28 0.18
N GLU A 56 3.51 2.29 0.63
CA GLU A 56 2.83 1.32 -0.25
C GLU A 56 1.83 2.03 -1.19
N CYS A 57 1.06 3.01 -0.72
CA CYS A 57 0.16 3.79 -1.56
C CYS A 57 0.92 4.53 -2.67
N VAL A 58 2.06 5.15 -2.33
CA VAL A 58 2.91 5.84 -3.30
C VAL A 58 3.49 4.84 -4.31
N ASP A 59 3.99 3.71 -3.84
CA ASP A 59 4.56 2.65 -4.69
C ASP A 59 3.50 2.10 -5.67
N LEU A 60 2.30 1.77 -5.18
CA LEU A 60 1.16 1.35 -6.00
C LEU A 60 0.69 2.42 -7.01
N SER A 61 0.74 3.70 -6.62
CA SER A 61 0.40 4.79 -7.54
C SER A 61 1.43 4.93 -8.66
N ALA A 62 2.71 4.67 -8.35
CA ALA A 62 3.80 4.64 -9.32
C ALA A 62 3.75 3.36 -10.18
N MET A 63 3.29 2.24 -9.62
CA MET A 63 3.14 0.93 -10.25
C MET A 63 1.67 0.66 -10.62
N GLN A 64 1.20 1.20 -11.75
CA GLN A 64 -0.15 0.88 -12.24
C GLN A 64 -0.13 -0.43 -13.03
N ALA A 65 -1.09 -1.32 -12.75
CA ALA A 65 -1.32 -2.50 -13.59
C ALA A 65 -2.02 -2.06 -14.88
N GLY A 66 -1.40 -2.33 -16.02
CA GLY A 66 -1.96 -2.14 -17.35
C GLY A 66 -2.18 -3.47 -18.05
N ILE A 67 -3.15 -3.52 -18.96
CA ILE A 67 -3.35 -4.67 -19.84
C ILE A 67 -2.67 -4.34 -21.17
N GLN A 68 -1.63 -5.09 -21.55
CA GLN A 68 -0.96 -4.95 -22.84
C GLN A 68 -0.91 -6.31 -23.55
N LYS A 69 -1.13 -6.31 -24.86
CA LYS A 69 -0.87 -7.50 -25.67
C LYS A 69 0.63 -7.62 -25.93
N LEU A 70 1.28 -8.60 -25.32
CA LEU A 70 2.64 -9.01 -25.67
C LEU A 70 2.52 -10.19 -26.64
N ASN A 71 2.99 -10.04 -27.88
CA ASN A 71 2.90 -11.08 -28.92
C ASN A 71 1.47 -11.63 -29.14
N GLY A 72 0.45 -10.77 -29.07
CA GLY A 72 -0.95 -11.16 -29.26
C GLY A 72 -1.64 -11.74 -28.01
N ILE A 73 -0.89 -12.10 -26.97
CA ILE A 73 -1.43 -12.59 -25.70
C ILE A 73 -1.70 -11.41 -24.77
N PRO A 74 -2.92 -11.25 -24.22
CA PRO A 74 -3.20 -10.24 -23.22
C PRO A 74 -2.40 -10.55 -21.95
N SER A 75 -1.35 -9.77 -21.70
CA SER A 75 -0.52 -9.84 -20.51
C SER A 75 -0.80 -8.65 -19.61
N ILE A 76 -0.93 -8.90 -18.31
CA ILE A 76 -0.98 -7.84 -17.31
C ILE A 76 0.46 -7.37 -17.12
N THR A 77 0.75 -6.15 -17.53
CA THR A 77 2.08 -5.52 -17.43
C THR A 77 1.99 -4.32 -16.52
N LEU A 78 2.97 -4.11 -15.66
CA LEU A 78 3.02 -2.93 -14.81
C LEU A 78 3.43 -1.73 -15.67
N LYS A 79 2.44 -0.88 -15.99
CA LYS A 79 2.53 0.31 -16.83
C LYS A 79 2.13 1.56 -16.05
N GLY A 80 2.88 1.84 -14.99
CA GLY A 80 2.76 3.10 -14.28
C GLY A 80 3.86 4.08 -14.70
N ILE A 81 4.05 5.11 -13.87
CA ILE A 81 5.14 6.09 -14.02
C ILE A 81 6.51 5.36 -14.06
N VAL A 82 6.59 4.19 -13.43
CA VAL A 82 7.75 3.29 -13.42
C VAL A 82 8.22 2.85 -14.83
N ASP A 83 7.34 2.83 -15.84
CA ASP A 83 7.71 2.49 -17.23
C ASP A 83 8.60 3.57 -17.88
N CYS A 84 8.54 4.81 -17.38
CA CYS A 84 9.40 5.91 -17.84
C CYS A 84 10.81 5.87 -17.22
N PHE A 85 11.05 5.01 -16.25
CA PHE A 85 12.32 4.92 -15.52
C PHE A 85 13.22 3.81 -16.08
N PRO A 86 14.55 3.90 -15.88
CA PRO A 86 15.46 2.83 -16.26
C PRO A 86 15.13 1.54 -15.49
N ILE A 87 15.38 0.39 -16.13
CA ILE A 87 15.04 -0.96 -15.63
C ILE A 87 15.53 -1.19 -14.19
N VAL A 88 16.67 -0.63 -13.81
CA VAL A 88 17.22 -0.74 -12.45
C VAL A 88 16.29 -0.12 -11.42
N VAL A 89 15.79 1.09 -11.67
CA VAL A 89 14.87 1.80 -10.79
C VAL A 89 13.53 1.06 -10.74
N ALA A 90 13.04 0.58 -11.89
CA ALA A 90 11.80 -0.20 -11.95
C ALA A 90 11.85 -1.49 -11.11
N LYS A 91 12.99 -2.19 -11.11
CA LYS A 91 13.21 -3.34 -10.23
C LYS A 91 13.19 -2.96 -8.75
N CYS A 92 13.73 -1.80 -8.38
CA CYS A 92 13.69 -1.33 -7.00
C CYS A 92 12.25 -1.12 -6.52
N PHE A 93 11.40 -0.44 -7.31
CA PHE A 93 9.98 -0.30 -6.99
C PHE A 93 9.31 -1.67 -6.82
N TYR A 94 9.55 -2.62 -7.73
CA TYR A 94 8.98 -3.96 -7.62
C TYR A 94 9.39 -4.72 -6.34
N VAL A 95 10.66 -4.61 -5.93
CA VAL A 95 11.18 -5.25 -4.71
C VAL A 95 10.59 -4.60 -3.46
N ILE A 96 10.48 -3.26 -3.44
CA ILE A 96 9.86 -2.51 -2.34
C ILE A 96 8.39 -2.94 -2.20
N PHE A 97 7.66 -2.98 -3.31
CA PHE A 97 6.27 -3.41 -3.34
C PHE A 97 6.09 -4.82 -2.74
N PHE A 98 6.92 -5.77 -3.18
CA PHE A 98 6.86 -7.14 -2.68
C PHE A 98 7.20 -7.24 -1.19
N ALA A 99 8.20 -6.47 -0.73
CA ALA A 99 8.55 -6.39 0.69
C ALA A 99 7.41 -5.82 1.53
N MET A 100 6.74 -4.77 1.06
CA MET A 100 5.59 -4.17 1.75
C MET A 100 4.41 -5.14 1.86
N ILE A 101 4.10 -5.88 0.78
CA ILE A 101 3.06 -6.92 0.80
C ILE A 101 3.37 -7.98 1.87
N ILE A 102 4.61 -8.46 1.93
CA ILE A 102 5.01 -9.47 2.93
C ILE A 102 4.86 -8.89 4.34
N LEU A 103 5.34 -7.68 4.59
CA LEU A 103 5.20 -7.01 5.89
C LEU A 103 3.73 -6.88 6.29
N ARG A 104 2.85 -6.58 5.34
CA ARG A 104 1.40 -6.46 5.57
C ARG A 104 0.72 -7.79 5.86
N LEU A 105 1.10 -8.84 5.14
CA LEU A 105 0.64 -10.20 5.41
C LEU A 105 1.03 -10.68 6.81
N LEU A 106 2.19 -10.24 7.31
CA LEU A 106 2.67 -10.57 8.66
C LEU A 106 2.08 -9.67 9.75
N SER A 107 1.75 -8.40 9.46
CA SER A 107 1.22 -7.46 10.46
C SER A 107 -0.20 -7.80 10.90
N LEU A 108 -1.04 -8.33 10.01
CA LEU A 108 -2.40 -8.79 10.28
C LEU A 108 -2.47 -9.86 11.39
N PRO A 109 -1.82 -11.03 11.26
CA PRO A 109 -1.86 -12.06 12.29
C PRO A 109 -1.21 -11.61 13.60
N MET A 110 -0.14 -10.79 13.55
CA MET A 110 0.48 -10.24 14.76
C MET A 110 -0.47 -9.31 15.52
N SER A 111 -1.27 -8.51 14.80
CA SER A 111 -2.29 -7.65 15.41
C SER A 111 -3.40 -8.47 16.08
N PHE A 112 -3.81 -9.58 15.46
CA PHE A 112 -4.76 -10.52 16.07
C PHE A 112 -4.19 -11.18 17.33
N LEU A 113 -2.97 -11.71 17.26
CA LEU A 113 -2.29 -12.33 18.41
C LEU A 113 -2.13 -11.36 19.58
N TYR A 114 -1.78 -10.10 19.29
CA TYR A 114 -1.68 -9.07 20.32
C TYR A 114 -3.03 -8.81 21.03
N ARG A 115 -4.12 -8.65 20.26
CA ARG A 115 -5.45 -8.48 20.86
C ARG A 115 -5.90 -9.71 21.63
N PHE A 116 -5.58 -10.90 21.14
CA PHE A 116 -5.87 -12.15 21.84
C PHE A 116 -5.13 -12.21 23.18
N ALA A 117 -3.84 -11.88 23.21
CA ALA A 117 -3.04 -11.86 24.43
C ALA A 117 -3.55 -10.85 25.47
N MET A 118 -4.04 -9.68 25.04
CA MET A 118 -4.65 -8.68 25.93
C MET A 118 -6.00 -9.11 26.53
N ILE A 119 -6.78 -9.95 25.84
CA ILE A 119 -8.11 -10.37 26.30
C ILE A 119 -8.03 -11.65 27.14
N CYS A 120 -7.16 -12.58 26.75
CA CYS A 120 -7.08 -13.92 27.34
C CYS A 120 -5.90 -14.12 28.30
N GLY A 121 -4.93 -13.21 28.34
CA GLY A 121 -3.79 -13.22 29.26
C GLY A 121 -3.93 -12.17 30.34
#